data_AF-A0A8T3V211-F1
#
_entry.id   AF-A0A8T3V211-F1
#
_cell.length_a   1.000
_cell.length_b   1.000
_cell.length_c   1.000
_cell.angle_alpha   90.00
_cell.angle_beta   90.00
_cell.angle_gamma   90.00
#
_symmetry.space_group_name_H-M   'P 1'
#
loop_
_entity.id
_entity.type
_entity.pdbx_description
1 polymer ?
#
loop_
_entity_poly.entity_id
_entity_poly.type
_entity_poly.pdbx_seq_one_letter_code
_entity_poly.pdbx_strand_id
1 'polypeptide(L)'
;MIQKYQKAERIFAPSNNIKNTYGNLEKFIIENFQIPDNDLKRICQFIREDNNLEKIIYDLPRLIQSEISYNRLQIKFYDEFQDDEVVLEITAFSSLNIENILKKEDEIIHRLYENYSEKSADKILIFIEG
;
A
#
# COMPACT_ATOMS: atom_id res chain seq x y z
N MET A 1 -40.90 47.25 15.09
CA MET A 1 -40.58 45.93 14.51
C MET A 1 -39.99 46.16 13.12
N ILE A 2 -38.84 45.56 12.83
CA ILE A 2 -38.46 44.87 11.58
C ILE A 2 -36.95 44.60 11.69
N GLN A 3 -36.62 43.32 11.88
CA GLN A 3 -35.28 42.78 12.00
C GLN A 3 -34.53 42.94 10.66
N LYS A 4 -33.29 43.46 10.73
CA LYS A 4 -32.36 43.48 9.60
C LYS A 4 -31.85 42.07 9.35
N TYR A 5 -32.22 41.50 8.20
CA TYR A 5 -31.63 40.27 7.67
C TYR A 5 -30.20 40.56 7.19
N GLN A 6 -29.20 40.04 7.90
CA GLN A 6 -27.85 39.90 7.37
C GLN A 6 -27.85 38.79 6.33
N LYS A 7 -27.67 39.16 5.07
CA LYS A 7 -27.53 38.26 3.93
C LYS A 7 -26.10 37.71 3.97
N ALA A 8 -25.94 36.50 4.51
CA ALA A 8 -24.67 35.78 4.42
C ALA A 8 -24.42 35.38 2.96
N GLU A 9 -23.45 36.03 2.33
CA GLU A 9 -22.87 35.57 1.08
C GLU A 9 -22.16 34.24 1.34
N ARG A 10 -22.80 33.13 0.98
CA ARG A 10 -22.12 31.85 0.82
C ARG A 10 -21.22 31.96 -0.42
N ILE A 11 -20.01 32.44 -0.20
CA ILE A 11 -18.89 32.25 -1.12
C ILE A 11 -18.72 30.73 -1.23
N PHE A 12 -19.00 30.17 -2.41
CA PHE A 12 -18.57 28.84 -2.78
C PHE A 12 -17.04 28.84 -2.78
N ALA A 13 -16.45 28.47 -1.65
CA ALA A 13 -15.07 28.01 -1.63
C ALA A 13 -15.05 26.70 -2.44
N PRO A 14 -14.20 26.56 -3.48
CA PRO A 14 -13.95 25.24 -4.03
C PRO A 14 -13.41 24.40 -2.88
N SER A 15 -14.10 23.30 -2.58
CA SER A 15 -13.77 22.32 -1.56
C SER A 15 -12.31 21.89 -1.72
N ASN A 16 -11.44 22.52 -0.94
CA ASN A 16 -9.99 22.41 -1.02
C ASN A 16 -9.50 21.15 -0.26
N ASN A 17 -10.14 20.00 -0.51
CA ASN A 17 -9.87 18.75 0.21
C ASN A 17 -9.16 17.67 -0.63
N ILE A 18 -8.60 18.03 -1.79
CA ILE A 18 -7.90 17.06 -2.66
C ILE A 18 -6.36 17.19 -2.53
N LYS A 19 -5.83 18.07 -1.65
CA LYS A 19 -4.39 18.37 -1.60
C LYS A 19 -3.57 17.72 -0.47
N ASN A 20 -4.17 16.95 0.44
CA ASN A 20 -3.43 16.34 1.56
C ASN A 20 -3.27 14.82 1.50
N THR A 21 -3.88 14.15 0.53
CA THR A 21 -3.77 12.68 0.37
C THR A 21 -2.44 12.26 -0.24
N TYR A 22 -1.73 13.18 -0.93
CA TYR A 22 -0.41 12.92 -1.50
C TYR A 22 0.61 12.52 -0.41
N GLY A 23 0.61 13.25 0.70
CA GLY A 23 1.62 13.09 1.75
C GLY A 23 1.46 11.86 2.64
N ASN A 24 0.24 11.38 2.91
CA ASN A 24 0.04 10.30 3.89
C ASN A 24 0.56 8.95 3.39
N LEU A 25 0.20 8.58 2.14
CA LEU A 25 0.69 7.33 1.54
C LEU A 25 2.20 7.39 1.29
N GLU A 26 2.70 8.50 0.72
CA GLU A 26 4.14 8.66 0.46
C GLU A 26 4.95 8.53 1.75
N LYS A 27 4.51 9.23 2.81
CA LYS A 27 5.13 9.16 4.14
C LYS A 27 5.09 7.75 4.70
N PHE A 28 3.93 7.08 4.63
CA PHE A 28 3.78 5.72 5.13
C PHE A 28 4.72 4.76 4.40
N ILE A 29 4.82 4.85 3.07
CA ILE A 29 5.69 3.97 2.29
C ILE A 29 7.15 4.19 2.68
N ILE A 30 7.60 5.46 2.77
CA ILE A 30 8.97 5.77 3.19
C ILE A 30 9.27 5.27 4.61
N GLU A 31 8.29 5.33 5.52
CA GLU A 31 8.46 4.92 6.91
C GLU A 31 8.51 3.39 7.08
N ASN A 32 7.82 2.63 6.23
CA ASN A 32 7.65 1.18 6.40
C ASN A 32 8.42 0.33 5.39
N PHE A 33 8.79 0.89 4.23
CA PHE A 33 9.42 0.16 3.14
C PHE A 33 10.68 0.85 2.63
N GLN A 34 11.71 0.05 2.36
CA GLN A 34 12.83 0.47 1.54
C GLN A 34 12.41 0.48 0.06
N ILE A 35 12.80 1.52 -0.66
CA ILE A 35 12.51 1.70 -2.09
C ILE A 35 13.85 1.78 -2.83
N PRO A 36 14.28 0.73 -3.55
CA PRO A 36 15.61 0.67 -4.15
C PRO A 36 15.77 1.59 -5.37
N ASP A 37 14.73 1.74 -6.19
CA ASP A 37 14.83 2.38 -7.52
C ASP A 37 14.26 3.81 -7.57
N ASN A 38 14.01 4.43 -6.41
CA ASN A 38 13.39 5.76 -6.29
C ASN A 38 12.02 5.88 -7.01
N ASP A 39 11.27 4.77 -7.08
CA ASP A 39 9.98 4.67 -7.75
C ASP A 39 8.78 5.13 -6.91
N LEU A 40 9.02 5.83 -5.80
CA LEU A 40 7.99 6.22 -4.84
C LEU A 40 6.76 6.86 -5.51
N LYS A 41 6.97 7.76 -6.48
CA LYS A 41 5.86 8.41 -7.18
C LYS A 41 5.01 7.43 -7.98
N ARG A 42 5.65 6.48 -8.69
CA ARG A 42 4.97 5.47 -9.51
C ARG A 42 4.20 4.50 -8.62
N ILE A 43 4.84 4.03 -7.55
CA ILE A 43 4.23 3.20 -6.52
C ILE A 43 2.98 3.88 -5.94
N CYS A 44 3.11 5.13 -5.48
CA CYS A 44 1.97 5.86 -4.91
C CYS A 44 0.85 6.11 -5.93
N GLN A 45 1.18 6.34 -7.20
CA GLN A 45 0.17 6.49 -8.25
C GLN A 45 -0.59 5.19 -8.46
N PHE A 46 0.12 4.07 -8.65
CA PHE A 46 -0.47 2.76 -8.87
C PHE A 46 -1.39 2.34 -7.71
N ILE A 47 -0.94 2.52 -6.47
CA ILE A 47 -1.72 2.18 -5.27
C ILE A 47 -3.04 2.97 -5.22
N ARG A 48 -3.02 4.24 -5.62
CA ARG A 48 -4.21 5.10 -5.56
C ARG A 48 -5.26 4.81 -6.64
N GLU A 49 -4.88 4.11 -7.69
CA GLU A 49 -5.84 3.67 -8.71
C GLU A 49 -6.81 2.62 -8.16
N ASP A 50 -6.49 2.02 -7.00
CA ASP A 50 -7.29 0.98 -6.36
C ASP A 50 -7.38 1.18 -4.83
N ASN A 51 -8.53 1.63 -4.34
CA ASN A 51 -8.76 1.85 -2.89
C ASN A 51 -8.56 0.58 -2.04
N ASN A 52 -8.73 -0.62 -2.60
CA ASN A 52 -8.46 -1.86 -1.88
C ASN A 52 -6.95 -2.11 -1.82
N LEU A 53 -6.21 -1.81 -2.89
CA LEU A 53 -4.75 -1.88 -2.90
C LEU A 53 -4.14 -0.93 -1.86
N GLU A 54 -4.66 0.29 -1.73
CA GLU A 54 -4.20 1.21 -0.68
C GLU A 54 -4.38 0.64 0.72
N LYS A 55 -5.53 0.03 1.03
CA LYS A 55 -5.76 -0.64 2.32
C LYS A 55 -4.79 -1.80 2.54
N ILE A 56 -4.62 -2.63 1.52
CA ILE A 56 -3.70 -3.76 1.56
C ILE A 56 -2.29 -3.29 1.94
N ILE A 57 -1.79 -2.24 1.30
CA ILE A 57 -0.45 -1.70 1.58
C ILE A 57 -0.31 -1.16 3.01
N TYR A 58 -1.35 -0.52 3.56
CA TYR A 58 -1.33 -0.08 4.96
C TYR A 58 -1.30 -1.25 5.95
N ASP A 59 -2.00 -2.33 5.65
CA ASP A 59 -2.12 -3.48 6.55
C ASP A 59 -0.95 -4.48 6.40
N LEU A 60 -0.28 -4.49 5.24
CA LEU A 60 0.73 -5.48 4.87
C LEU A 60 1.87 -5.61 5.88
N PRO A 61 2.49 -4.52 6.38
CA PRO A 61 3.56 -4.65 7.37
C PRO A 61 3.11 -5.41 8.61
N ARG A 62 1.90 -5.13 9.10
CA ARG A 62 1.33 -5.82 10.26
C ARG A 62 1.00 -7.28 9.95
N LEU A 63 0.46 -7.56 8.77
CA LEU A 63 0.12 -8.91 8.33
C LEU A 63 1.38 -9.77 8.21
N ILE A 64 2.44 -9.26 7.58
CA ILE A 64 3.73 -9.96 7.50
C ILE A 64 4.31 -10.15 8.91
N GLN A 65 4.26 -9.11 9.76
CA GLN A 65 4.82 -9.17 11.12
C GLN A 65 4.08 -10.15 12.05
N SER A 66 2.81 -10.48 11.77
CA SER A 66 2.10 -11.49 12.55
C SER A 66 2.59 -12.91 12.24
N GLU A 67 3.14 -13.14 11.05
CA GLU A 67 3.61 -14.45 10.62
C GLU A 67 5.11 -14.65 10.81
N ILE A 68 5.89 -13.58 10.61
CA ILE A 68 7.35 -13.63 10.64
C ILE A 68 7.94 -12.38 11.29
N SER A 69 9.08 -12.55 11.96
CA SER A 69 9.95 -11.42 12.31
C SER A 69 10.78 -11.04 11.10
N TYR A 70 10.78 -9.77 10.72
CA TYR A 70 11.65 -9.23 9.67
C TYR A 70 12.38 -7.99 10.18
N ASN A 71 13.55 -7.75 9.62
CA ASN A 71 14.36 -6.57 9.95
C ASN A 71 14.10 -5.41 8.97
N ARG A 72 13.56 -5.75 7.80
CA ARG A 72 13.37 -4.81 6.70
C ARG A 72 12.28 -5.29 5.76
N LEU A 73 11.44 -4.38 5.29
CA LEU A 73 10.57 -4.58 4.13
C LEU A 73 11.09 -3.75 2.96
N GLN A 74 10.98 -4.29 1.76
CA GLN A 74 11.26 -3.60 0.51
C GLN A 74 10.02 -3.63 -0.37
N ILE A 75 9.78 -2.55 -1.10
CA ILE A 75 8.75 -2.47 -2.12
C ILE A 75 9.40 -2.14 -3.46
N LYS A 76 9.08 -2.92 -4.48
CA LYS A 76 9.44 -2.64 -5.88
C LYS A 76 8.18 -2.59 -6.74
N PHE A 77 8.27 -1.84 -7.83
CA PHE A 77 7.21 -1.70 -8.80
C PHE A 77 7.68 -2.25 -10.13
N TYR A 78 6.88 -3.13 -10.72
CA TYR A 78 7.11 -3.64 -12.07
C TYR A 78 5.95 -3.17 -12.95
N ASP A 79 6.29 -2.41 -14.00
CA ASP A 79 5.37 -1.96 -15.03
C ASP A 79 5.10 -3.02 -16.10
N GLU A 80 5.93 -4.06 -16.17
CA GLU A 80 5.76 -5.23 -17.02
C GLU A 80 6.20 -6.49 -16.25
N PHE A 81 5.24 -7.22 -15.69
CA PHE A 81 5.43 -8.56 -15.10
C PHE A 81 4.50 -9.53 -15.83
N GLN A 82 5.01 -10.70 -16.25
CA GLN A 82 4.29 -11.78 -16.97
C GLN A 82 2.95 -11.40 -17.64
N ASP A 83 2.91 -11.33 -18.98
CA ASP A 83 1.73 -10.92 -19.75
C ASP A 83 1.29 -9.45 -19.54
N ASP A 84 2.27 -8.55 -19.37
CA ASP A 84 2.08 -7.09 -19.22
C ASP A 84 1.28 -6.66 -17.97
N GLU A 85 1.28 -7.48 -16.92
CA GLU A 85 0.67 -7.15 -15.64
C GLU A 85 1.54 -6.18 -14.83
N VAL A 86 0.88 -5.19 -14.23
CA VAL A 86 1.53 -4.22 -13.33
C VAL A 86 1.39 -4.72 -11.90
N VAL A 87 2.52 -4.92 -11.22
CA VAL A 87 2.56 -5.51 -9.87
C VAL A 87 3.48 -4.78 -8.91
N LEU A 88 3.19 -4.93 -7.62
CA LEU A 88 4.06 -4.55 -6.52
C LEU A 88 4.70 -5.80 -5.94
N GLU A 89 6.02 -5.82 -5.89
CA GLU A 89 6.77 -6.84 -5.15
C GLU A 89 7.07 -6.32 -3.76
N ILE A 90 6.76 -7.14 -2.76
CA ILE A 90 7.07 -6.89 -1.36
C ILE A 90 8.00 -7.98 -0.88
N THR A 91 9.21 -7.58 -0.46
CA THR A 91 10.23 -8.50 0.04
C THR A 91 10.46 -8.26 1.52
N ALA A 92 10.24 -9.28 2.34
CA ALA A 92 10.54 -9.25 3.76
C ALA A 92 11.88 -9.93 4.06
N PHE A 93 12.85 -9.17 4.58
CA PHE A 93 14.16 -9.70 4.95
C PHE A 93 14.11 -10.23 6.39
N SER A 94 14.11 -11.54 6.53
CA SER A 94 14.01 -12.27 7.78
C SER A 94 15.29 -13.08 8.04
N SER A 95 15.44 -13.62 9.25
CA SER A 95 16.48 -14.61 9.57
C SER A 95 15.91 -16.03 9.57
N LEU A 96 14.80 -16.24 8.86
CA LEU A 96 14.16 -17.54 8.70
C LEU A 96 15.05 -18.47 7.89
N ASN A 97 15.07 -19.75 8.27
CA ASN A 97 15.70 -20.79 7.47
C ASN A 97 14.85 -21.10 6.23
N ILE A 98 15.51 -21.56 5.17
CA ILE A 98 14.88 -21.82 3.87
C ILE A 98 13.69 -22.77 3.92
N GLU A 99 13.71 -23.75 4.84
CA GLU A 99 12.62 -24.72 5.03
C GLU A 99 11.31 -24.07 5.49
N ASN A 100 11.39 -22.94 6.20
CA ASN A 100 10.21 -22.23 6.70
C ASN A 100 9.83 -21.04 5.81
N ILE A 101 10.71 -20.57 4.93
CA ILE A 101 10.46 -19.42 4.03
C ILE A 101 9.22 -19.69 3.17
N LEU A 102 9.23 -20.74 2.36
CA LEU A 102 8.15 -21.05 1.42
C LEU A 102 6.80 -21.23 2.14
N LYS A 103 6.82 -21.95 3.26
CA LYS A 103 5.62 -22.15 4.08
C LYS A 103 5.05 -20.83 4.60
N LYS A 104 5.92 -19.88 4.97
CA LYS A 104 5.49 -18.58 5.47
C LYS A 104 5.02 -17.64 4.37
N GLU A 105 5.62 -17.71 3.19
CA GLU A 105 5.10 -17.02 2.00
C GLU A 105 3.66 -17.48 1.71
N ASP A 106 3.43 -18.79 1.65
CA ASP A 106 2.10 -19.36 1.42
C ASP A 106 1.07 -18.92 2.49
N GLU A 107 1.45 -18.92 3.78
CA GLU A 107 0.57 -18.48 4.87
C GLU A 107 0.21 -16.99 4.77
N ILE A 108 1.17 -16.13 4.39
CA ILE A 108 0.94 -14.69 4.22
C ILE A 108 0.05 -14.43 2.99
N ILE A 109 0.35 -15.09 1.87
CA ILE A 109 -0.44 -15.01 0.64
C ILE A 109 -1.87 -15.47 0.90
N HIS A 110 -2.06 -16.62 1.55
CA HIS A 110 -3.38 -17.13 1.88
C HIS A 110 -4.20 -16.09 2.69
N ARG A 111 -3.61 -15.50 3.73
CA ARG A 111 -4.26 -14.45 4.51
C ARG A 111 -4.57 -13.19 3.72
N LEU A 112 -3.75 -12.86 2.72
CA LEU A 112 -4.04 -11.74 1.83
C LEU A 112 -5.36 -12.01 1.06
N TYR A 113 -5.50 -13.19 0.46
CA TYR A 113 -6.72 -13.56 -0.27
C TYR A 113 -7.93 -13.79 0.64
N GLU A 114 -7.75 -14.15 1.91
CA GLU A 114 -8.85 -14.25 2.88
C GLU A 114 -9.43 -12.88 3.26
N ASN A 115 -8.60 -11.84 3.32
CA ASN A 115 -8.99 -10.52 3.84
C ASN A 115 -9.32 -9.49 2.75
N TYR A 116 -8.90 -9.72 1.51
CA TYR A 116 -9.03 -8.75 0.42
C TYR A 116 -9.53 -9.38 -0.88
N SER A 117 -10.00 -8.53 -1.80
CA SER A 117 -10.47 -9.00 -3.11
C SER A 117 -9.33 -9.54 -3.96
N GLU A 118 -9.54 -10.72 -4.57
CA GLU A 118 -8.62 -11.40 -5.49
C GLU A 118 -7.94 -10.44 -6.47
N LYS A 119 -8.75 -9.66 -7.22
CA LYS A 119 -8.27 -8.66 -8.19
C LYS A 119 -7.22 -7.67 -7.67
N SER A 120 -7.26 -7.31 -6.39
CA SER A 120 -6.30 -6.37 -5.79
C SER A 120 -5.12 -7.10 -5.15
N ALA A 121 -5.35 -8.33 -4.65
CA ALA A 121 -4.31 -9.20 -4.13
C ALA A 121 -3.38 -9.72 -5.24
N ASP A 122 -3.92 -10.01 -6.44
CA ASP A 122 -3.15 -10.45 -7.61
C ASP A 122 -2.06 -9.44 -8.04
N LYS A 123 -2.25 -8.15 -7.69
CA LYS A 123 -1.30 -7.08 -7.98
C LYS A 123 -0.10 -7.06 -7.02
N ILE A 124 -0.03 -7.98 -6.06
CA ILE A 124 1.01 -8.02 -5.03
C ILE A 124 1.71 -9.36 -5.05
N LEU A 125 3.02 -9.32 -5.22
CA LEU A 125 3.90 -10.46 -5.01
C LEU A 125 4.55 -10.33 -3.65
N ILE A 126 4.60 -11.42 -2.89
CA ILE A 126 5.19 -11.46 -1.56
C ILE A 126 6.33 -12.46 -1.55
N PHE A 127 7.50 -12.03 -1.09
CA PHE A 127 8.68 -12.86 -0.93
C PHE A 127 9.31 -12.67 0.46
N ILE A 128 9.96 -13.72 0.96
CA ILE A 128 10.78 -13.70 2.17
C ILE A 128 12.21 -14.05 1.78
N GLU A 129 13.15 -13.16 2.08
CA GLU A 129 14.58 -13.41 1.91
C GLU A 129 15.24 -13.66 3.27
N GLY A 130 16.03 -14.74 3.35
CA GLY A 130 16.73 -15.23 4.55
C GLY A 130 18.21 -14.86 4.63
#